data_AF-A0A971GPV5-F1
#
_entry.id   AF-A0A971GPV5-F1
#
_cell.length_a   1.000
_cell.length_b   1.000
_cell.length_c   1.000
_cell.angle_alpha   90.00
_cell.angle_beta   90.00
_cell.angle_gamma   90.00
#
_symmetry.space_group_name_H-M   'P 1'
#
loop_
_entity.id
_entity.type
_entity.pdbx_description
1 polymer ?
#
loop_
_entity_poly.entity_id
_entity_poly.type
_entity_poly.pdbx_seq_one_letter_code
_entity_poly.pdbx_strand_id
1 'polypeptide(L)'
;KDVIIEKGLVKPLLMGDDVKKFQVPVFVNYVIYPYKLDKNKTVIFEEKELSTLYPLGYKYLREFKKELFDIRERQKTNTQYWYSCHRSRDMNVFEQERIITPYASLGCNMTICPVGLYHNTKVYSLIPNDEREESKYYWLALLNSKILWYFMRNTGYVLRGGYYTFTTDYLSPFPVRTIDFNNADDKQKHDTLVSLVDQMLTAQKDCRAAKSDNDKKLHEQKISMLDKKIDDLVYKLYGLTEEEIRIVEG
;
A
#
# COMPACT_ATOMS: atom_id res chain seq x y z
N LYS A 1 29.55 -6.78 2.34
CA LYS A 1 29.73 -8.02 1.56
C LYS A 1 28.71 -7.96 0.46
N ASP A 2 29.15 -7.94 -0.79
CA ASP A 2 28.24 -7.99 -1.92
C ASP A 2 27.88 -9.46 -2.20
N VAL A 3 26.62 -9.72 -2.55
CA VAL A 3 26.09 -11.06 -2.80
C VAL A 3 25.32 -11.03 -4.11
N ILE A 4 25.54 -12.05 -4.95
CA ILE A 4 24.82 -12.23 -6.21
C ILE A 4 23.76 -13.30 -6.00
N ILE A 5 22.50 -12.99 -6.34
CA ILE A 5 21.35 -13.88 -6.21
C ILE A 5 20.52 -13.80 -7.49
N GLU A 6 19.94 -14.91 -7.91
CA GLU A 6 19.05 -14.98 -9.05
C GLU A 6 17.77 -14.15 -8.84
N LYS A 7 17.40 -13.34 -9.85
CA LYS A 7 16.21 -12.48 -9.80
C LYS A 7 14.92 -13.23 -9.46
N GLY A 8 14.79 -14.48 -9.92
CA GLY A 8 13.59 -15.30 -9.69
C GLY A 8 13.37 -15.69 -8.22
N LEU A 9 14.42 -15.66 -7.39
CA LEU A 9 14.33 -15.98 -5.97
C LEU A 9 14.04 -14.74 -5.10
N VAL A 10 14.08 -13.53 -5.66
CA VAL A 10 13.87 -12.29 -4.91
C VAL A 10 12.62 -11.55 -5.37
N LYS A 11 12.01 -10.83 -4.43
CA LYS A 11 10.90 -9.91 -4.71
C LYS A 11 11.28 -8.49 -4.26
N PRO A 12 10.89 -7.45 -5.03
CA PRO A 12 11.06 -6.08 -4.58
C PRO A 12 10.23 -5.84 -3.31
N LEU A 13 10.82 -5.16 -2.32
CA LEU A 13 10.24 -5.00 -0.99
C LEU A 13 10.10 -3.52 -0.64
N LEU A 14 8.86 -3.11 -0.34
CA LEU A 14 8.52 -1.81 0.20
C LEU A 14 8.59 -1.80 1.73
N MET A 15 9.10 -0.69 2.24
CA MET A 15 9.10 -0.28 3.63
C MET A 15 8.08 0.84 3.85
N GLY A 16 7.79 1.18 5.11
CA GLY A 16 6.79 2.21 5.44
C GLY A 16 7.10 3.57 4.79
N ASP A 17 8.37 3.97 4.75
CA ASP A 17 8.79 5.25 4.19
C ASP A 17 8.68 5.33 2.66
N ASP A 18 8.59 4.19 2.00
CA ASP A 18 8.47 4.10 0.53
C ASP A 18 7.05 4.44 0.03
N VAL A 19 6.09 4.59 0.95
CA VAL A 19 4.68 4.86 0.65
C VAL A 19 4.33 6.30 1.01
N LYS A 20 3.89 7.07 0.00
CA LYS A 20 3.50 8.48 0.14
C LYS A 20 2.15 8.73 -0.53
N LYS A 21 1.40 9.72 -0.02
CA LYS A 21 0.07 10.12 -0.52
C LYS A 21 0.09 10.31 -2.06
N PHE A 22 -0.72 9.53 -2.78
CA PHE A 22 -0.87 9.56 -4.25
C PHE A 22 0.41 9.38 -5.08
N GLN A 23 1.50 8.85 -4.51
CA GLN A 23 2.73 8.64 -5.26
C GLN A 23 2.94 7.16 -5.55
N VAL A 24 3.37 6.84 -6.78
CA VAL A 24 3.82 5.48 -7.09
C VAL A 24 5.00 5.13 -6.16
N PRO A 25 4.91 4.03 -5.38
CA PRO A 25 5.94 3.68 -4.42
C PRO A 25 7.24 3.30 -5.12
N VAL A 26 8.38 3.62 -4.50
CA VAL A 26 9.73 3.29 -5.00
C VAL A 26 10.39 2.37 -4.01
N PHE A 27 10.86 1.22 -4.46
CA PHE A 27 11.59 0.27 -3.63
C PHE A 27 13.09 0.37 -3.91
N VAL A 28 13.88 0.18 -2.87
CA VAL A 28 15.34 -0.03 -2.96
C VAL A 28 15.77 -1.37 -2.35
N ASN A 29 14.85 -2.04 -1.67
CA ASN A 29 15.09 -3.30 -0.98
C ASN A 29 14.55 -4.48 -1.78
N TYR A 30 15.18 -5.64 -1.57
CA TYR A 30 14.71 -6.92 -2.06
C TYR A 30 14.64 -7.91 -0.91
N VAL A 31 13.74 -8.89 -1.03
CA VAL A 31 13.61 -10.01 -0.09
C VAL A 31 13.76 -11.33 -0.82
N ILE A 32 14.54 -12.26 -0.25
CA ILE A 32 14.56 -13.65 -0.70
C ILE A 32 13.20 -14.26 -0.38
N TYR A 33 12.49 -14.70 -1.41
CA TYR A 33 11.12 -15.21 -1.32
C TYR A 33 11.05 -16.57 -2.02
N PRO A 34 11.36 -17.68 -1.32
CA PRO A 34 11.45 -19.02 -1.90
C PRO A 34 10.05 -19.65 -2.10
N TYR A 35 9.19 -18.96 -2.84
CA TYR A 35 7.82 -19.36 -3.13
C TYR A 35 7.51 -19.18 -4.62
N LYS A 36 6.58 -19.99 -5.11
CA LYS A 36 5.98 -19.89 -6.45
C LYS A 36 4.47 -19.87 -6.36
N LEU A 37 3.83 -19.35 -7.40
CA LEU A 37 2.41 -19.58 -7.64
C LEU A 37 2.23 -20.91 -8.37
N ASP A 38 1.48 -21.82 -7.76
CA ASP A 38 0.97 -23.04 -8.40
C ASP A 38 -0.56 -23.02 -8.31
N LYS A 39 -1.24 -22.97 -9.46
CA LYS A 39 -2.72 -22.87 -9.54
C LYS A 39 -3.31 -21.79 -8.61
N ASN A 40 -2.74 -20.57 -8.65
CA ASN A 40 -3.08 -19.43 -7.77
C ASN A 40 -2.91 -19.70 -6.27
N LYS A 41 -2.06 -20.64 -5.89
CA LYS A 41 -1.67 -20.86 -4.48
C LYS A 41 -0.19 -20.57 -4.31
N THR A 42 0.11 -19.92 -3.19
CA THR A 42 1.49 -19.71 -2.76
C THR A 42 2.06 -21.03 -2.23
N VAL A 43 3.06 -21.58 -2.92
CA VAL A 43 3.72 -22.84 -2.57
C VAL A 43 5.21 -22.62 -2.39
N ILE A 44 5.80 -23.21 -1.35
CA ILE A 44 7.25 -23.15 -1.07
C ILE A 44 7.99 -23.98 -2.13
N PHE A 45 9.14 -23.52 -2.62
CA PHE A 45 10.02 -24.37 -3.44
C PHE A 45 10.58 -25.51 -2.60
N GLU A 46 10.52 -26.75 -3.10
CA GLU A 46 11.23 -27.86 -2.45
C GLU A 46 12.75 -27.63 -2.45
N GLU A 47 13.50 -28.18 -1.48
CA GLU A 47 14.92 -27.83 -1.33
C GLU A 47 15.74 -28.22 -2.57
N LYS A 48 15.41 -29.36 -3.19
CA LYS A 48 16.03 -29.80 -4.45
C LYS A 48 15.69 -28.86 -5.61
N GLU A 49 14.45 -28.39 -5.68
CA GLU A 49 14.01 -27.44 -6.70
C GLU A 49 14.69 -26.08 -6.52
N LEU A 50 14.70 -25.54 -5.30
CA LEU A 50 15.36 -24.30 -4.92
C LEU A 50 16.85 -24.31 -5.26
N SER A 51 17.56 -25.37 -4.89
CA SER A 51 19.00 -25.51 -5.17
C SER A 51 19.33 -25.71 -6.65
N THR A 52 18.40 -26.27 -7.43
CA THR A 52 18.58 -26.46 -8.88
C THR A 52 18.30 -25.18 -9.65
N LEU A 53 17.20 -24.48 -9.34
CA LEU A 53 16.77 -23.27 -10.05
C LEU A 53 17.54 -22.03 -9.60
N TYR A 54 17.93 -21.96 -8.33
CA TYR A 54 18.53 -20.79 -7.71
C TYR A 54 19.79 -21.15 -6.89
N PRO A 55 20.83 -21.76 -7.51
CA PRO A 55 22.01 -22.25 -6.82
C PRO A 55 22.79 -21.17 -6.04
N LEU A 56 22.85 -19.92 -6.53
CA LEU A 56 23.56 -18.82 -5.87
C LEU A 56 22.82 -18.40 -4.59
N GLY A 57 21.51 -18.17 -4.69
CA GLY A 57 20.69 -17.85 -3.53
C GLY A 57 20.61 -18.98 -2.51
N TYR A 58 20.53 -20.24 -2.95
CA TYR A 58 20.60 -21.40 -2.07
C TYR A 58 21.95 -21.49 -1.34
N LYS A 59 23.06 -21.26 -2.05
CA LYS A 59 24.40 -21.20 -1.44
C LYS A 59 24.48 -20.12 -0.37
N TYR A 60 23.92 -18.93 -0.63
CA TYR A 60 23.86 -17.85 0.34
C TYR A 60 23.05 -18.24 1.58
N LEU A 61 21.84 -18.77 1.42
CA LEU A 61 20.98 -19.22 2.52
C LEU A 61 21.67 -20.30 3.38
N ARG A 62 22.43 -21.20 2.76
CA ARG A 62 23.18 -22.26 3.44
C ARG A 62 24.22 -21.73 4.43
N GLU A 63 24.80 -20.55 4.21
CA GLU A 63 25.71 -19.90 5.17
C GLU A 63 25.02 -19.64 6.52
N PHE A 64 23.69 -19.48 6.52
CA PHE A 64 22.86 -19.19 7.69
C PHE A 64 21.97 -20.37 8.11
N LYS A 65 22.19 -21.58 7.57
CA LYS A 65 21.29 -22.72 7.77
C LYS A 65 20.99 -23.00 9.24
N LYS A 66 22.03 -22.97 10.10
CA LYS A 66 21.87 -23.21 11.54
C LYS A 66 20.94 -22.19 12.18
N GLU A 67 21.21 -20.90 12.00
CA GLU A 67 20.39 -19.82 12.56
C GLU A 67 18.94 -19.89 12.07
N LEU A 68 18.74 -20.10 10.76
CA LEU A 68 17.41 -20.22 10.18
C LEU A 68 16.65 -21.45 10.69
N PHE A 69 17.34 -22.57 10.89
CA PHE A 69 16.77 -23.79 11.48
C PHE A 69 16.39 -23.57 12.95
N ASP A 70 17.28 -22.98 13.75
CA ASP A 70 17.05 -22.70 15.17
C ASP A 70 15.83 -21.76 15.35
N ILE A 71 15.62 -20.81 14.44
CA ILE A 71 14.40 -19.98 14.40
C ILE A 71 13.15 -20.85 14.23
N ARG A 72 13.19 -21.86 13.34
CA ARG A 72 12.06 -22.76 13.10
C ARG A 72 11.70 -23.59 14.32
N GLU A 73 12.69 -24.15 14.98
CA GLU A 73 12.50 -24.90 16.23
C GLU A 73 11.91 -24.00 17.32
N ARG A 74 12.51 -22.82 17.54
CA ARG A 74 12.03 -21.86 18.54
C ARG A 74 10.59 -21.42 18.31
N GLN A 75 10.21 -21.23 17.05
CA GLN A 75 8.85 -20.86 16.65
C GLN A 75 7.91 -22.07 16.50
N LYS A 76 8.39 -23.30 16.72
CA LYS A 76 7.63 -24.55 16.55
C LYS A 76 6.98 -24.67 15.17
N THR A 77 7.73 -24.34 14.12
CA THR A 77 7.30 -24.46 12.72
C THR A 77 8.11 -25.51 11.96
N ASN A 78 7.68 -25.89 10.76
CA ASN A 78 8.32 -26.95 9.99
C ASN A 78 9.79 -26.62 9.67
N THR A 79 10.71 -27.43 10.22
CA THR A 79 12.16 -27.29 10.07
C THR A 79 12.69 -27.78 8.72
N GLN A 80 11.93 -28.60 7.99
CA GLN A 80 12.26 -29.02 6.62
C GLN A 80 12.45 -27.81 5.70
N TYR A 81 11.61 -26.79 5.86
CA TYR A 81 11.64 -25.54 5.08
C TYR A 81 12.40 -24.44 5.82
N TRP A 82 13.58 -24.76 6.37
CA TRP A 82 14.43 -23.84 7.13
C TRP A 82 14.72 -22.52 6.39
N TYR A 83 14.81 -22.56 5.06
CA TYR A 83 15.05 -21.41 4.20
C TYR A 83 13.82 -20.53 3.94
N SER A 84 12.61 -20.97 4.29
CA SER A 84 11.38 -20.22 3.97
C SER A 84 11.14 -19.06 4.95
N CYS A 85 10.20 -18.15 4.64
CA CYS A 85 9.80 -17.09 5.57
C CYS A 85 8.97 -17.67 6.74
N HIS A 86 9.18 -17.19 7.97
CA HIS A 86 8.46 -17.70 9.16
C HIS A 86 6.93 -17.63 8.98
N ARG A 87 6.45 -16.50 8.49
CA ARG A 87 5.06 -16.28 8.09
C ARG A 87 5.07 -15.75 6.67
N SER A 88 4.93 -16.63 5.69
CA SER A 88 4.68 -16.21 4.32
C SER A 88 3.41 -15.38 4.23
N ARG A 89 3.29 -14.66 3.13
CA ARG A 89 2.07 -13.98 2.75
C ARG A 89 1.57 -14.60 1.46
N ASP A 90 0.27 -14.54 1.25
CA ASP A 90 -0.29 -14.99 -0.01
C ASP A 90 0.19 -14.07 -1.13
N MET A 91 0.91 -14.64 -2.09
CA MET A 91 1.44 -13.95 -3.27
C MET A 91 0.32 -13.27 -4.05
N ASN A 92 -0.89 -13.84 -4.11
CA ASN A 92 -2.02 -13.24 -4.82
C ASN A 92 -2.34 -11.82 -4.33
N VAL A 93 -2.08 -11.50 -3.06
CA VAL A 93 -2.25 -10.14 -2.52
C VAL A 93 -1.29 -9.15 -3.20
N PHE A 94 -0.06 -9.57 -3.51
CA PHE A 94 0.95 -8.71 -4.15
C PHE A 94 0.93 -8.79 -5.67
N GLU A 95 0.43 -9.89 -6.24
CA GLU A 95 0.28 -10.10 -7.68
C GLU A 95 -1.02 -9.48 -8.23
N GLN A 96 -1.57 -8.49 -7.51
CA GLN A 96 -2.67 -7.64 -7.97
C GLN A 96 -2.42 -6.18 -7.58
N GLU A 97 -3.03 -5.26 -8.34
CA GLU A 97 -3.03 -3.85 -8.01
C GLU A 97 -3.95 -3.58 -6.82
N ARG A 98 -3.48 -2.80 -5.85
CA ARG A 98 -4.19 -2.54 -4.60
C ARG A 98 -3.84 -1.17 -4.02
N ILE A 99 -4.61 -0.72 -3.03
CA ILE A 99 -4.25 0.46 -2.25
C ILE A 99 -3.29 0.03 -1.14
N ILE A 100 -2.28 0.84 -0.84
CA ILE A 100 -1.38 0.62 0.29
C ILE A 100 -1.25 1.86 1.16
N THR A 101 -0.93 1.67 2.44
CA THR A 101 -0.65 2.73 3.42
C THR A 101 0.48 2.29 4.37
N PRO A 102 1.33 3.20 4.89
CA PRO A 102 2.24 2.87 5.97
C PRO A 102 1.47 2.40 7.22
N TYR A 103 2.02 1.44 7.96
CA TYR A 103 1.48 1.00 9.24
C TYR A 103 1.40 2.15 10.25
N ALA A 104 2.43 2.99 10.29
CA ALA A 104 2.51 4.18 11.13
C ALA A 104 2.64 5.39 10.23
N SER A 105 1.69 6.32 10.29
CA SER A 105 1.65 7.48 9.38
C SER A 105 1.19 8.74 10.10
N LEU A 106 1.76 9.88 9.69
CA LEU A 106 1.25 11.20 10.03
C LEU A 106 0.44 11.70 8.82
N GLY A 107 -0.87 11.86 9.01
CA GLY A 107 -1.80 12.05 7.90
C GLY A 107 -2.13 10.75 7.17
N CYS A 108 -3.11 10.84 6.26
CA CYS A 108 -3.46 9.76 5.36
C CYS A 108 -2.46 9.72 4.20
N ASN A 109 -1.58 8.72 4.19
CA ASN A 109 -0.58 8.50 3.14
C ASN A 109 -0.89 7.22 2.37
N MET A 110 -1.92 7.25 1.54
CA MET A 110 -2.30 6.10 0.73
C MET A 110 -2.00 6.31 -0.75
N THR A 111 -1.73 5.21 -1.46
CA THR A 111 -1.47 5.23 -2.91
C THR A 111 -1.85 3.92 -3.56
N ILE A 112 -1.85 3.89 -4.90
CA ILE A 112 -1.97 2.67 -5.68
C ILE A 112 -0.60 1.98 -5.75
N CYS A 113 -0.58 0.71 -5.36
CA CYS A 113 0.56 -0.17 -5.47
C CYS A 113 0.40 -1.04 -6.73
N PRO A 114 1.35 -0.97 -7.68
CA PRO A 114 1.39 -1.88 -8.81
C PRO A 114 1.57 -3.36 -8.40
N VAL A 115 1.24 -4.24 -9.34
CA VAL A 115 1.47 -5.68 -9.28
C VAL A 115 2.96 -5.97 -9.04
N GLY A 116 3.25 -6.97 -8.21
CA GLY A 116 4.60 -7.51 -8.01
C GLY A 116 5.45 -6.79 -6.97
N LEU A 117 4.94 -5.75 -6.30
CA LEU A 117 5.60 -5.10 -5.17
C LEU A 117 5.17 -5.69 -3.84
N TYR A 118 6.12 -6.31 -3.13
CA TYR A 118 5.90 -6.95 -1.84
C TYR A 118 6.17 -5.94 -0.72
N HIS A 119 5.66 -6.20 0.47
CA HIS A 119 5.98 -5.39 1.64
C HIS A 119 5.97 -6.21 2.92
N ASN A 120 6.64 -5.70 3.95
CA ASN A 120 6.61 -6.28 5.29
C ASN A 120 5.46 -5.70 6.12
N THR A 121 5.49 -5.89 7.44
CA THR A 121 4.45 -5.40 8.37
C THR A 121 4.44 -3.88 8.55
N LYS A 122 5.35 -3.12 7.94
CA LYS A 122 5.39 -1.65 7.99
C LYS A 122 4.49 -1.00 6.94
N VAL A 123 3.89 -1.79 6.06
CA VAL A 123 2.91 -1.36 5.05
C VAL A 123 1.69 -2.25 5.17
N TYR A 124 0.52 -1.68 4.95
CA TYR A 124 -0.77 -2.36 4.95
C TYR A 124 -1.37 -2.34 3.54
N SER A 125 -1.99 -3.43 3.12
CA SER A 125 -2.69 -3.54 1.83
C SER A 125 -4.19 -3.47 2.03
N LEU A 126 -4.86 -2.68 1.21
CA LEU A 126 -6.31 -2.56 1.13
C LEU A 126 -6.73 -2.97 -0.29
N ILE A 127 -7.49 -4.07 -0.37
CA ILE A 127 -8.01 -4.62 -1.62
C ILE A 127 -9.52 -4.37 -1.61
N PRO A 128 -10.05 -3.51 -2.50
CA PRO A 128 -11.49 -3.38 -2.68
C PRO A 128 -12.13 -4.73 -3.04
N ASN A 129 -13.34 -4.99 -2.57
CA ASN A 129 -14.09 -6.18 -2.96
C ASN A 129 -14.50 -6.05 -4.45
N ASP A 130 -14.23 -7.08 -5.25
CA ASP A 130 -14.56 -7.14 -6.68
C ASP A 130 -16.07 -7.07 -6.97
N GLU A 131 -16.93 -7.34 -5.97
CA GLU A 131 -18.38 -7.20 -6.06
C GLU A 131 -18.87 -5.74 -6.03
N ARG A 132 -17.97 -4.79 -5.76
CA ARG A 132 -18.28 -3.36 -5.68
C ARG A 132 -17.98 -2.68 -7.00
N GLU A 133 -18.94 -1.92 -7.50
CA GLU A 133 -18.80 -1.14 -8.74
C GLU A 133 -17.90 0.10 -8.56
N GLU A 134 -17.69 0.55 -7.32
CA GLU A 134 -16.84 1.70 -7.05
C GLU A 134 -15.38 1.46 -7.44
N SER A 135 -14.83 2.43 -8.18
CA SER A 135 -13.41 2.42 -8.56
C SER A 135 -12.49 2.48 -7.34
N LYS A 136 -11.35 1.79 -7.42
CA LYS A 136 -10.24 1.97 -6.49
C LYS A 136 -9.77 3.43 -6.36
N TYR A 137 -9.95 4.25 -7.39
CA TYR A 137 -9.60 5.68 -7.33
C TYR A 137 -10.62 6.47 -6.49
N TYR A 138 -11.90 6.07 -6.52
CA TYR A 138 -12.89 6.61 -5.60
C TYR A 138 -12.54 6.26 -4.15
N TRP A 139 -12.22 5.00 -3.87
CA TRP A 139 -11.78 4.59 -2.53
C TRP A 139 -10.51 5.33 -2.10
N LEU A 140 -9.54 5.49 -3.00
CA LEU A 140 -8.31 6.23 -2.70
C LEU A 140 -8.58 7.70 -2.36
N ALA A 141 -9.55 8.35 -3.01
CA ALA A 141 -9.97 9.71 -2.66
C ALA A 141 -10.47 9.78 -1.21
N LEU A 142 -11.41 8.92 -0.84
CA LEU A 142 -11.97 8.89 0.52
C LEU A 142 -10.90 8.61 1.56
N LEU A 143 -10.02 7.65 1.28
CA LEU A 143 -8.98 7.20 2.19
C LEU A 143 -7.78 8.15 2.31
N ASN A 144 -7.72 9.19 1.49
CA ASN A 144 -6.74 10.27 1.59
C ASN A 144 -7.36 11.62 1.99
N SER A 145 -8.66 11.63 2.32
CA SER A 145 -9.41 12.84 2.65
C SER A 145 -9.11 13.37 4.05
N LYS A 146 -9.36 14.66 4.25
CA LYS A 146 -9.33 15.29 5.58
C LYS A 146 -10.38 14.73 6.53
N ILE A 147 -11.53 14.25 6.01
CA ILE A 147 -12.54 13.58 6.85
C ILE A 147 -11.95 12.33 7.50
N LEU A 148 -11.29 11.45 6.72
CA LEU A 148 -10.65 10.26 7.30
C LEU A 148 -9.55 10.69 8.28
N TRP A 149 -8.76 11.70 7.96
CA TRP A 149 -7.72 12.15 8.88
C TRP A 149 -8.30 12.69 10.20
N TYR A 150 -9.36 13.49 10.14
CA TYR A 150 -10.10 13.92 11.33
C TYR A 150 -10.61 12.72 12.13
N PHE A 151 -11.22 11.73 11.48
CA PHE A 151 -11.66 10.51 12.15
C PHE A 151 -10.50 9.79 12.85
N MET A 152 -9.39 9.53 12.13
CA MET A 152 -8.21 8.86 12.67
C MET A 152 -7.61 9.61 13.85
N ARG A 153 -7.60 10.95 13.83
CA ARG A 153 -7.11 11.76 14.95
C ARG A 153 -7.92 11.58 16.23
N ASN A 154 -9.22 11.32 16.10
CA ASN A 154 -10.16 11.21 17.21
C ASN A 154 -10.36 9.78 17.70
N THR A 155 -10.18 8.77 16.85
CA THR A 155 -10.50 7.36 17.17
C THR A 155 -9.31 6.42 17.08
N GLY A 156 -8.25 6.82 16.36
CA GLY A 156 -7.09 5.99 16.09
C GLY A 156 -6.12 5.89 17.27
N TYR A 157 -5.22 4.91 17.19
CA TYR A 157 -4.16 4.72 18.17
C TYR A 157 -2.93 5.58 17.86
N VAL A 158 -2.57 6.43 18.82
CA VAL A 158 -1.44 7.36 18.72
C VAL A 158 -0.14 6.65 19.10
N LEU A 159 0.85 6.75 18.21
CA LEU A 159 2.23 6.35 18.40
C LEU A 159 3.09 7.57 18.76
N ARG A 160 4.34 7.32 19.18
CA ARG A 160 5.30 8.38 19.52
C ARG A 160 5.47 9.36 18.35
N GLY A 161 5.51 10.66 18.66
CA GLY A 161 5.72 11.72 17.68
C GLY A 161 4.46 12.14 16.90
N GLY A 162 3.28 11.77 17.37
CA GLY A 162 2.00 12.15 16.75
C GLY A 162 1.61 11.30 15.54
N TYR A 163 2.31 10.19 15.30
CA TYR A 163 1.95 9.23 14.27
C TYR A 163 0.75 8.40 14.70
N TYR A 164 -0.02 7.90 13.74
CA TYR A 164 -1.19 7.05 13.98
C TYR A 164 -1.01 5.69 13.33
N THR A 165 -1.60 4.65 13.94
CA THR A 165 -1.63 3.30 13.37
C THR A 165 -2.73 3.17 12.31
N PHE A 166 -2.39 2.69 11.11
CA PHE A 166 -3.31 2.39 10.02
C PHE A 166 -3.43 0.88 9.81
N THR A 167 -4.27 0.25 10.63
CA THR A 167 -4.64 -1.19 10.54
C THR A 167 -6.16 -1.34 10.45
N THR A 168 -6.63 -2.56 10.14
CA THR A 168 -8.08 -2.86 10.05
C THR A 168 -8.85 -2.41 11.28
N ASP A 169 -8.35 -2.63 12.50
CA ASP A 169 -9.08 -2.27 13.73
C ASP A 169 -9.38 -0.77 13.83
N TYR A 170 -8.52 0.09 13.30
CA TYR A 170 -8.69 1.55 13.36
C TYR A 170 -9.32 2.13 12.10
N LEU A 171 -9.21 1.45 10.96
CA LEU A 171 -9.82 1.89 9.70
C LEU A 171 -11.27 1.40 9.54
N SER A 172 -11.57 0.18 9.99
CA SER A 172 -12.89 -0.45 9.80
C SER A 172 -14.06 0.32 10.42
N PRO A 173 -13.92 1.05 11.55
CA PRO A 173 -15.05 1.79 12.10
C PRO A 173 -15.33 3.11 11.36
N PHE A 174 -14.50 3.50 10.38
CA PHE A 174 -14.76 4.70 9.58
C PHE A 174 -16.01 4.49 8.71
N PRO A 175 -17.03 5.37 8.79
CA PRO A 175 -18.20 5.27 7.94
C PRO A 175 -17.85 5.63 6.50
N VAL A 176 -17.78 4.63 5.64
CA VAL A 176 -17.48 4.80 4.22
C VAL A 176 -18.77 5.09 3.44
N ARG A 177 -18.80 6.19 2.66
CA ARG A 177 -19.91 6.47 1.75
C ARG A 177 -19.81 5.58 0.52
N THR A 178 -20.78 4.69 0.34
CA THR A 178 -20.97 3.88 -0.87
C THR A 178 -21.66 4.67 -1.97
N ILE A 179 -21.65 4.22 -3.21
CA ILE A 179 -22.31 4.91 -4.35
C ILE A 179 -23.55 4.14 -4.79
N ASP A 180 -24.67 4.83 -4.99
CA ASP A 180 -25.82 4.28 -5.73
C ASP A 180 -25.67 4.64 -7.22
N PHE A 181 -25.26 3.67 -8.03
CA PHE A 181 -25.06 3.87 -9.46
C PHE A 181 -26.34 4.08 -10.28
N ASN A 182 -27.52 3.83 -9.68
CA ASN A 182 -28.80 4.18 -10.30
C ASN A 182 -29.17 5.66 -10.09
N ASN A 183 -28.50 6.34 -9.16
CA ASN A 183 -28.65 7.77 -8.95
C ASN A 183 -27.59 8.53 -9.77
N ALA A 184 -28.07 9.36 -10.71
CA ALA A 184 -27.21 10.08 -11.64
C ALA A 184 -26.22 11.06 -10.95
N ASP A 185 -26.64 11.69 -9.85
CA ASP A 185 -25.83 12.62 -9.09
C ASP A 185 -24.76 11.88 -8.27
N ASP A 186 -25.10 10.75 -7.64
CA ASP A 186 -24.12 9.88 -6.96
C ASP A 186 -23.07 9.34 -7.95
N LYS A 187 -23.51 8.84 -9.10
CA LYS A 187 -22.62 8.39 -10.18
C LYS A 187 -21.71 9.52 -10.68
N GLN A 188 -22.26 10.72 -10.90
CA GLN A 188 -21.48 11.87 -11.35
C GLN A 188 -20.39 12.25 -10.33
N LYS A 189 -20.70 12.25 -9.03
CA LYS A 189 -19.71 12.52 -7.97
C LYS A 189 -18.62 11.46 -7.95
N HIS A 190 -18.98 10.19 -8.07
CA HIS A 190 -18.02 9.08 -8.21
C HIS A 190 -17.08 9.32 -9.39
N ASP A 191 -17.61 9.52 -10.59
CA ASP A 191 -16.82 9.65 -11.82
C ASP A 191 -15.90 10.89 -11.76
N THR A 192 -16.39 11.97 -11.15
CA THR A 192 -15.59 13.19 -10.92
C THR A 192 -14.44 12.93 -9.95
N LEU A 193 -14.67 12.24 -8.83
CA LEU A 193 -13.59 11.87 -7.90
C LEU A 193 -12.54 10.97 -8.57
N VAL A 194 -12.98 9.99 -9.36
CA VAL A 194 -12.09 9.11 -10.12
C VAL A 194 -11.20 9.93 -11.06
N SER A 195 -11.77 10.86 -11.82
CA SER A 195 -11.02 11.74 -12.71
C SER A 195 -10.03 12.66 -11.97
N LEU A 196 -10.42 13.20 -10.81
CA LEU A 196 -9.53 14.04 -10.00
C LEU A 196 -8.35 13.24 -9.45
N VAL A 197 -8.57 12.01 -9.00
CA VAL A 197 -7.51 11.12 -8.51
C VAL A 197 -6.57 10.70 -9.65
N ASP A 198 -7.09 10.38 -10.83
CA ASP A 198 -6.26 10.09 -12.00
C ASP A 198 -5.34 11.27 -12.37
N GLN A 199 -5.89 12.49 -12.38
CA GLN A 199 -5.13 13.72 -12.57
C GLN A 199 -4.10 13.95 -11.46
N MET A 200 -4.42 13.61 -10.21
CA MET A 200 -3.52 13.71 -9.06
C MET A 200 -2.34 12.75 -9.20
N LEU A 201 -2.59 11.48 -9.53
CA LEU A 201 -1.55 10.47 -9.74
C LEU A 201 -0.62 10.88 -10.90
N THR A 202 -1.19 11.41 -11.99
CA THR A 202 -0.41 11.96 -13.11
C THR A 202 0.43 13.15 -12.68
N ALA A 203 -0.16 14.12 -11.97
CA ALA A 203 0.57 15.30 -11.50
C ALA A 203 1.71 14.94 -10.53
N GLN A 204 1.53 13.93 -9.67
CA GLN A 204 2.58 13.40 -8.79
C GLN A 204 3.73 12.77 -9.58
N LYS A 205 3.40 12.00 -10.63
CA LYS A 205 4.39 11.41 -11.54
C LYS A 205 5.19 12.49 -12.27
N ASP A 206 4.52 13.49 -12.82
CA ASP A 206 5.16 14.60 -13.54
C ASP A 206 6.02 15.44 -12.60
N CYS A 207 5.53 15.74 -11.39
CA CYS A 207 6.28 16.44 -10.35
C CYS A 207 7.59 15.73 -10.01
N ARG A 208 7.55 14.39 -9.88
CA ARG A 208 8.76 13.59 -9.61
C ARG A 208 9.73 13.58 -10.80
N ALA A 209 9.22 13.61 -12.03
CA ALA A 209 10.01 13.60 -13.25
C ALA A 209 10.52 14.99 -13.69
N ALA A 210 10.05 16.05 -13.03
CA ALA A 210 10.40 17.44 -13.35
C ALA A 210 11.91 17.66 -13.30
N LYS A 211 12.44 18.30 -14.34
CA LYS A 211 13.89 18.56 -14.49
C LYS A 211 14.30 19.96 -14.05
N SER A 212 13.34 20.86 -13.84
CA SER A 212 13.56 22.23 -13.40
C SER A 212 12.72 22.53 -12.16
N ASP A 213 13.22 23.45 -11.32
CA ASP A 213 12.50 23.89 -10.12
C ASP A 213 11.18 24.60 -10.45
N ASN A 214 11.12 25.27 -11.60
CA ASN A 214 9.90 25.96 -12.05
C ASN A 214 8.80 24.96 -12.43
N ASP A 215 9.15 23.91 -13.19
CA ASP A 215 8.18 22.85 -13.54
C ASP A 215 7.71 22.12 -12.28
N LYS A 216 8.64 21.84 -11.35
CA LYS A 216 8.31 21.21 -10.08
C LYS A 216 7.30 22.04 -9.29
N LYS A 217 7.54 23.36 -9.14
CA LYS A 217 6.61 24.28 -8.47
C LYS A 217 5.24 24.31 -9.15
N LEU A 218 5.20 24.29 -10.48
CA LEU A 218 3.92 24.26 -11.23
C LEU A 218 3.13 22.98 -10.92
N HIS A 219 3.79 21.82 -10.90
CA HIS A 219 3.14 20.56 -10.55
C HIS A 219 2.72 20.51 -9.08
N GLU A 220 3.52 21.04 -8.15
CA GLU A 220 3.16 21.16 -6.73
C GLU A 220 1.91 22.03 -6.51
N GLN A 221 1.79 23.15 -7.23
CA GLN A 221 0.58 23.98 -7.22
C GLN A 221 -0.63 23.21 -7.76
N LYS A 222 -0.48 22.49 -8.87
CA LYS A 222 -1.54 21.64 -9.42
C LYS A 222 -1.97 20.55 -8.43
N ILE A 223 -1.03 19.90 -7.78
CA ILE A 223 -1.28 18.90 -6.74
C ILE A 223 -2.09 19.53 -5.59
N SER A 224 -1.66 20.68 -5.07
CA SER A 224 -2.38 21.36 -3.99
C SER A 224 -3.82 21.72 -4.38
N MET A 225 -4.03 22.21 -5.61
CA MET A 225 -5.38 22.50 -6.13
C MET A 225 -6.24 21.24 -6.27
N LEU A 226 -5.67 20.13 -6.74
CA LEU A 226 -6.37 18.86 -6.87
C LEU A 226 -6.73 18.28 -5.49
N ASP A 227 -5.83 18.35 -4.52
CA ASP A 227 -6.07 17.89 -3.14
C ASP A 227 -7.27 18.61 -2.54
N LYS A 228 -7.32 19.95 -2.68
CA LYS A 228 -8.45 20.76 -2.24
C LYS A 228 -9.75 20.37 -2.94
N LYS A 229 -9.73 20.20 -4.27
CA LYS A 229 -10.92 19.80 -5.04
C LYS A 229 -11.45 18.42 -4.64
N ILE A 230 -10.56 17.49 -4.33
CA ILE A 230 -10.92 16.16 -3.84
C ILE A 230 -11.61 16.31 -2.49
N ASP A 231 -11.00 17.01 -1.53
CA ASP A 231 -11.59 17.22 -0.19
C ASP A 231 -12.95 17.94 -0.29
N ASP A 232 -13.07 19.02 -1.07
CA ASP A 232 -14.33 19.76 -1.28
C ASP A 232 -15.45 18.84 -1.78
N LEU A 233 -15.13 17.91 -2.69
CA LEU A 233 -16.10 16.96 -3.22
C LEU A 233 -16.43 15.84 -2.22
N VAL A 234 -15.45 15.40 -1.43
CA VAL A 234 -15.67 14.44 -0.33
C VAL A 234 -16.56 15.05 0.75
N TYR A 235 -16.39 16.33 1.11
CA TYR A 235 -17.29 17.01 2.05
C TYR A 235 -18.74 17.03 1.55
N LYS A 236 -18.95 17.37 0.27
CA LYS A 236 -20.29 17.34 -0.34
C LYS A 236 -20.90 15.95 -0.36
N LEU A 237 -20.09 14.94 -0.61
CA LEU A 237 -20.50 13.54 -0.65
C LEU A 237 -20.99 13.05 0.73
N TYR A 238 -20.38 13.55 1.81
CA TYR A 238 -20.78 13.29 3.19
C TYR A 238 -21.83 14.27 3.73
N GLY A 239 -22.21 15.29 2.96
CA GLY A 239 -23.22 16.27 3.34
C GLY A 239 -22.77 17.25 4.43
N LEU A 240 -21.46 17.51 4.57
CA LEU A 240 -20.95 18.41 5.60
C LEU A 240 -21.31 19.88 5.29
N THR A 241 -21.68 20.58 6.35
CA THR A 241 -21.84 22.04 6.37
C THR A 241 -20.51 22.77 6.49
N GLU A 242 -20.50 24.08 6.22
CA GLU A 242 -19.28 24.90 6.39
C GLU A 242 -18.76 24.94 7.83
N GLU A 243 -19.63 24.78 8.83
CA GLU A 243 -19.24 24.70 10.23
C GLU A 243 -18.55 23.36 10.53
N GLU A 244 -19.10 22.25 10.06
CA GLU A 244 -18.50 20.93 10.21
C GLU A 244 -17.18 20.82 9.44
N ILE A 245 -17.08 21.42 8.25
CA ILE A 245 -15.82 21.49 7.50
C ILE A 245 -14.75 22.21 8.34
N ARG A 246 -15.08 23.35 8.96
CA ARG A 246 -14.15 24.07 9.84
C ARG A 246 -13.66 23.19 11.00
N ILE A 247 -14.52 22.38 11.60
CA ILE A 247 -14.14 21.44 12.66
C ILE A 247 -13.18 20.35 12.13
N VAL A 248 -13.46 19.82 10.93
CA VAL A 248 -12.61 18.80 10.29
C VAL A 248 -11.22 19.34 9.98
N GLU A 249 -11.15 20.58 9.48
CA GLU A 249 -9.89 21.20 9.06
C GLU A 249 -9.04 21.69 10.24
N GLY A 250 -9.66 22.10 11.35
CA GLY A 250 -9.00 22.56 12.57
C GLY A 250 -8.66 24.04 12.54
#